data_AF-Q96WU5-F1
#
_entry.id   AF-Q96WU5-F1
#
_cell.length_a   1.000
_cell.length_b   1.000
_cell.length_c   1.000
_cell.angle_alpha   90.00
_cell.angle_beta   90.00
_cell.angle_gamma   90.00
#
_symmetry.space_group_name_H-M   'P 1'
#
loop_
_entity.id
_entity.type
_entity.pdbx_description
1 polymer ?
#
loop_
_entity_poly.entity_id
_entity_poly.type
_entity_poly.pdbx_seq_one_letter_code
_entity_poly.pdbx_strand_id
1 'polypeptide(L)'
;NKELEAGERSEEFRPFIRRLPEFKFWHYSARATLVALVSTLFNITDVPVFWPILLVYFIIIFVLTMKRQIQHMLKYRYIPLDIGKKKYGSK
;
A
#
# COMPACT_ATOMS: atom_id res chain seq x y z
N ASN A 1 -13.45 -8.45 6.48
CA ASN A 1 -14.23 -8.67 7.72
C ASN A 1 -14.89 -10.04 7.73
N LYS A 2 -14.12 -11.12 7.73
CA LYS A 2 -14.65 -12.48 7.97
C LYS A 2 -13.62 -13.49 8.49
N GLU A 3 -12.50 -13.03 9.05
CA GLU A 3 -11.44 -13.89 9.62
C GLU A 3 -11.15 -13.57 11.09
N LEU A 4 -12.11 -13.01 11.84
CA LEU A 4 -11.86 -12.53 13.22
C LEU A 4 -12.70 -13.21 14.30
N GLU A 5 -13.42 -14.29 13.99
CA GLU A 5 -14.22 -15.02 14.99
C GLU A 5 -13.82 -16.49 15.03
N ALA A 6 -12.63 -16.76 15.56
CA ALA A 6 -12.28 -18.07 16.09
C ALA A 6 -11.09 -17.90 17.06
N GLY A 7 -11.37 -17.57 18.34
CA GLY A 7 -10.29 -17.55 19.33
C GLY A 7 -10.52 -16.78 20.63
N GLU A 8 -11.73 -16.71 21.18
CA GLU A 8 -11.85 -16.39 22.61
C GLU A 8 -11.48 -17.64 23.44
N ARG A 9 -10.19 -17.76 23.75
CA ARG A 9 -9.60 -18.24 25.03
C ARG A 9 -8.09 -18.46 24.84
N SER A 10 -7.31 -17.86 25.73
CA SER A 10 -5.84 -17.78 25.83
C SER A 10 -5.14 -16.84 24.83
N GLU A 11 -5.03 -15.56 25.22
CA GLU A 11 -4.09 -14.59 24.66
C GLU A 11 -2.65 -15.00 25.01
N GLU A 12 -2.09 -15.98 24.31
CA GLU A 12 -0.65 -16.19 24.32
C GLU A 12 -0.01 -15.07 23.49
N PHE A 13 0.59 -14.10 24.19
CA PHE A 13 1.30 -12.98 23.56
C PHE A 13 2.49 -13.51 22.76
N ARG A 14 2.31 -13.64 21.44
CA ARG A 14 3.39 -13.93 20.49
C ARG A 14 3.85 -12.60 19.89
N PRO A 15 4.92 -11.98 20.42
CA PRO A 15 5.34 -10.62 20.02
C PRO A 15 5.68 -10.51 18.52
N PHE A 16 5.95 -11.66 17.86
CA PHE A 16 6.25 -11.73 16.44
C PHE A 16 5.32 -12.71 15.73
N ILE A 17 4.24 -12.18 15.16
CA ILE A 17 3.48 -12.89 14.14
C ILE A 17 4.18 -12.62 12.80
N ARG A 18 4.71 -13.67 12.15
CA ARG A 18 5.29 -13.54 10.80
C ARG A 18 4.18 -13.13 9.83
N ARG A 19 4.19 -11.85 9.44
CA ARG A 19 3.19 -11.28 8.53
C ARG A 19 3.29 -11.85 7.11
N LEU A 20 4.45 -12.40 6.75
CA LEU A 20 4.70 -12.98 5.44
C LEU A 20 5.08 -14.47 5.57
N PRO A 21 4.20 -15.39 5.18
CA PRO A 21 4.54 -16.80 5.09
C PRO A 21 5.63 -16.99 4.02
N GLU A 22 6.78 -17.54 4.42
CA GLU A 22 7.97 -17.69 3.56
C GLU A 22 7.64 -18.44 2.26
N PHE A 23 6.87 -19.53 2.34
CA PHE A 23 6.43 -20.27 1.15
C PHE A 23 5.61 -19.40 0.17
N LYS A 24 4.71 -18.54 0.67
CA LYS A 24 3.94 -17.63 -0.19
C LYS A 24 4.86 -16.60 -0.84
N PHE A 25 5.81 -16.05 -0.08
CA PHE A 25 6.81 -15.13 -0.61
C PHE A 25 7.62 -15.76 -1.75
N TRP A 26 8.18 -16.95 -1.53
CA TRP A 26 8.96 -17.67 -2.54
C TRP A 26 8.11 -18.04 -3.76
N HIS A 27 6.86 -18.48 -3.56
CA HIS A 27 5.95 -18.77 -4.67
C HIS A 27 5.62 -17.53 -5.51
N TYR A 28 5.29 -16.40 -4.88
CA TYR A 28 5.05 -15.14 -5.61
C TYR A 28 6.31 -14.64 -6.30
N SER A 29 7.47 -14.73 -5.65
CA SER A 29 8.75 -14.33 -6.21
C SER A 29 9.12 -15.18 -7.42
N ALA A 30 9.04 -16.51 -7.34
CA ALA A 30 9.32 -17.39 -8.46
C ALA A 30 8.39 -17.14 -9.66
N ARG A 31 7.09 -16.92 -9.40
CA ARG A 31 6.11 -16.58 -10.44
C ARG A 31 6.43 -15.22 -11.09
N ALA A 32 6.77 -14.20 -10.30
CA ALA A 32 7.14 -12.89 -10.81
C ALA A 32 8.43 -12.96 -11.63
N THR A 33 9.44 -13.71 -11.18
CA THR A 33 10.69 -13.95 -11.92
C THR A 33 10.43 -14.65 -13.24
N LEU A 34 9.56 -15.67 -13.27
CA LEU A 34 9.19 -16.34 -14.51
C LEU A 34 8.52 -15.39 -15.51
N VAL A 35 7.57 -14.56 -15.05
CA VAL A 35 6.90 -13.55 -15.88
C VAL A 35 7.89 -12.50 -16.39
N ALA A 36 8.82 -12.04 -15.53
CA ALA A 36 9.86 -11.10 -15.92
C ALA A 36 10.79 -11.71 -16.99
N LEU A 37 11.22 -12.96 -16.80
CA LEU A 37 12.07 -13.67 -17.76
C LEU A 37 11.38 -13.81 -19.12
N VAL A 38 10.11 -14.21 -19.12
CA VAL A 38 9.29 -14.26 -20.34
C VAL A 38 9.17 -12.86 -20.97
N SER A 39 8.90 -11.81 -20.18
CA SER A 39 8.77 -10.44 -20.69
C SER A 39 10.06 -9.92 -21.34
N THR A 40 11.24 -10.35 -20.86
CA THR A 40 12.53 -9.96 -21.43
C THR A 40 12.87 -10.64 -22.75
N LEU A 41 12.24 -11.79 -23.07
CA LEU A 41 12.50 -12.52 -24.31
C LEU A 41 11.70 -11.98 -25.50
N PHE A 42 10.64 -11.20 -25.25
CA PHE A 42 9.76 -10.69 -26.30
C PHE A 42 9.80 -9.16 -26.36
N ASN A 43 10.25 -8.62 -27.50
CA ASN A 43 10.23 -7.17 -27.78
C ASN A 43 8.81 -6.57 -27.87
N ILE A 44 7.76 -7.41 -27.90
CA ILE A 44 6.37 -6.92 -27.83
C ILE A 44 6.03 -6.33 -26.46
N THR A 45 6.82 -6.66 -25.43
CA THR A 45 6.66 -6.17 -24.06
C THR A 45 7.36 -4.83 -23.82
N ASP A 46 8.03 -4.28 -24.83
CA ASP A 46 8.62 -2.94 -24.80
C ASP A 46 7.54 -1.89 -25.02
N VAL A 47 6.87 -1.52 -23.92
CA VAL A 47 5.81 -0.51 -23.95
C VAL A 47 6.45 0.87 -24.17
N PRO A 48 6.11 1.59 -25.25
CA PRO A 48 6.59 2.95 -25.45
C PRO A 48 6.08 3.85 -24.32
N VAL A 49 7.00 4.51 -23.61
CA VAL A 49 6.69 5.31 -22.43
C VAL A 49 6.10 6.66 -22.84
N PHE A 50 4.76 6.75 -22.81
CA PHE A 50 4.03 8.00 -23.03
C PHE A 50 3.81 8.73 -21.69
N TRP A 51 4.38 9.92 -21.52
CA TRP A 51 4.26 10.71 -20.28
C TRP A 51 2.82 10.88 -19.73
N PRO A 52 1.77 11.08 -20.56
CA PRO A 52 0.40 11.20 -20.05
C PRO A 52 -0.09 9.93 -19.32
N ILE A 53 0.27 8.74 -19.80
CA ILE A 53 -0.16 7.48 -19.15
C ILE A 53 0.52 7.34 -17.79
N LEU A 54 1.78 7.75 -17.66
CA LEU A 54 2.50 7.75 -16.39
C LEU A 54 1.88 8.70 -15.38
N LEU A 55 1.47 9.90 -15.82
CA LEU A 55 0.80 10.86 -14.95
C LEU A 55 -0.53 10.31 -14.43
N VAL A 56 -1.31 9.64 -15.29
CA VAL A 56 -2.56 8.99 -14.88
C VAL A 56 -2.29 7.86 -13.87
N TYR A 57 -1.28 7.01 -14.13
CA TYR A 57 -0.84 5.99 -13.18
C TYR A 57 -0.46 6.59 -11.82
N PHE A 58 0.32 7.68 -11.82
CA PHE A 58 0.72 8.38 -10.62
C PHE A 58 -0.50 8.89 -9.84
N ILE A 59 -1.44 9.57 -10.50
CA ILE A 59 -2.64 10.11 -9.84
C ILE A 59 -3.47 8.98 -9.22
N ILE A 60 -3.71 7.88 -9.96
CA ILE A 60 -4.51 6.75 -9.46
C ILE A 60 -3.83 6.13 -8.24
N ILE A 61 -2.55 5.81 -8.33
CA ILE A 61 -1.80 5.18 -7.23
C ILE A 61 -1.70 6.13 -6.04
N PHE A 62 -1.48 7.43 -6.28
CA PHE A 62 -1.42 8.45 -5.24
C PHE A 62 -2.74 8.54 -4.47
N VAL A 63 -3.88 8.55 -5.16
CA VAL A 63 -5.20 8.54 -4.49
C VAL A 63 -5.39 7.25 -3.69
N LEU A 64 -5.02 6.09 -4.23
CA LEU A 64 -5.15 4.81 -3.53
C LEU A 64 -4.27 4.73 -2.28
N THR A 65 -3.02 5.17 -2.37
CA THR A 65 -2.07 5.17 -1.24
C THR A 65 -2.45 6.21 -0.19
N MET A 66 -2.91 7.39 -0.60
CA MET A 66 -3.34 8.45 0.33
C MET A 66 -4.72 8.22 0.94
N LYS A 67 -5.60 7.40 0.33
CA LYS A 67 -6.95 7.11 0.86
C LYS A 67 -6.91 6.69 2.33
N ARG A 68 -6.01 5.77 2.68
CA ARG A 68 -5.90 5.26 4.06
C ARG A 68 -5.36 6.33 5.01
N GLN A 69 -4.43 7.16 4.55
CA GLN A 69 -3.87 8.26 5.33
C GLN A 69 -4.94 9.32 5.63
N ILE A 70 -5.73 9.71 4.63
CA ILE A 70 -6.83 10.68 4.77
C ILE A 70 -7.92 10.15 5.71
N GLN A 71 -8.28 8.86 5.62
CA GLN A 71 -9.25 8.24 6.53
C GLN A 71 -8.78 8.25 7.99
N HIS A 72 -7.48 8.00 8.22
CA HIS A 72 -6.89 8.09 9.55
C HIS A 72 -6.91 9.53 10.06
N MET A 73 -6.51 10.49 9.22
CA MET A 73 -6.55 11.92 9.53
C MET A 73 -7.94 12.40 9.93
N LEU A 74 -8.96 11.98 9.17
CA LEU A 74 -10.35 12.28 9.47
C LEU A 74 -10.81 11.64 10.78
N LYS A 75 -10.40 10.38 11.05
CA LYS A 75 -10.73 9.66 12.29
C LYS A 75 -10.13 10.31 13.53
N TYR A 76 -8.86 10.74 13.46
CA TYR A 76 -8.13 11.32 14.59
C TYR A 76 -8.10 12.85 14.59
N ARG A 77 -8.90 13.48 13.72
CA ARG A 77 -9.10 14.93 13.63
C ARG A 77 -7.83 15.77 13.60
N TYR A 78 -6.83 15.36 12.83
CA TYR A 78 -5.74 16.25 12.43
C TYR A 78 -5.87 16.57 10.94
N ILE A 79 -5.58 17.82 10.60
CA ILE A 79 -5.80 18.33 9.25
C ILE A 79 -4.58 17.99 8.38
N PRO A 80 -4.76 17.40 7.19
CA PRO A 80 -3.65 17.17 6.26
C PRO A 80 -2.98 18.43 5.73
N LEU A 81 -3.72 19.54 5.72
CA LEU A 81 -3.28 20.83 5.23
C LEU A 81 -3.66 21.88 6.27
N ASP A 82 -2.68 22.52 6.91
CA ASP A 82 -2.94 23.52 7.96
C ASP A 82 -3.39 24.88 7.41
N ILE A 83 -4.08 24.88 6.26
CA ILE A 83 -4.55 26.07 5.56
C ILE A 83 -5.75 26.63 6.33
N GLY A 84 -5.48 27.56 7.25
CA GLY A 84 -6.52 28.35 7.93
C GLY A 84 -6.61 28.18 9.45
N LYS A 85 -5.71 27.44 10.12
CA LYS A 85 -5.70 27.46 11.58
C LYS A 85 -5.29 28.84 12.09
N LYS A 86 -6.06 29.39 13.05
CA LYS A 86 -5.72 30.63 13.75
C LYS A 86 -4.37 30.43 14.45
N LYS A 87 -3.33 31.11 13.97
CA LYS A 87 -2.08 31.28 14.71
C LYS A 87 -2.40 32.15 15.92
N TYR A 88 -2.49 31.54 17.10
CA TYR A 88 -2.50 32.32 18.33
C TYR A 88 -1.11 32.92 18.47
N GLY A 89 -1.02 34.23 18.24
CA GLY A 89 0.21 34.97 18.54
C GLY A 89 0.54 34.76 20.01
N SER A 90 1.73 34.26 20.29
CA SER A 90 2.28 34.37 21.63
C SER A 90 2.31 35.85 21.96
N LYS A 91 1.68 36.22 23.09
CA LYS A 91 2.07 37.46 23.76
C LYS A 91 3.55 37.40 24.12
#